data_AF-A0A9P6WSY6-F1
#
_entry.id   AF-A0A9P6WSY6-F1
#
_cell.length_a   1.000
_cell.length_b   1.000
_cell.length_c   1.000
_cell.angle_alpha   90.00
_cell.angle_beta   90.00
_cell.angle_gamma   90.00
#
_symmetry.space_group_name_H-M   'P 1'
#
loop_
_entity.id
_entity.type
_entity.pdbx_description
1 polymer ?
#
loop_
_entity_poly.entity_id
_entity_poly.type
_entity_poly.pdbx_seq_one_letter_code
_entity_poly.pdbx_strand_id
1 'polypeptide(L)'
;MGVPVHVTIEEIRKPETDAQLIADSISPQLEKRIMFRRAMKRAMQNAMRLGAQGIKIMSAGRLNGIEIARTECPHDLWRDRHQGLGL
;
A
#
# COMPACT_ATOMS: atom_id res chain seq x y z
N MET A 1 -10.21 -36.39 14.66
CA MET A 1 -11.36 -35.65 15.24
C MET A 1 -11.64 -34.47 14.31
N GLY A 2 -12.79 -34.45 13.65
CA GLY A 2 -13.20 -33.33 12.79
C GLY A 2 -14.10 -32.40 13.58
N VAL A 3 -13.62 -31.21 13.91
CA VAL A 3 -14.41 -30.17 14.57
C VAL A 3 -15.20 -29.42 13.50
N PRO A 4 -16.51 -29.14 13.67
CA PRO A 4 -17.29 -28.40 12.68
C PRO A 4 -16.77 -26.96 12.56
N VAL A 5 -16.24 -26.61 11.39
CA VAL A 5 -15.75 -25.26 11.07
C VAL A 5 -16.85 -24.51 10.34
N HIS A 6 -17.18 -23.32 10.85
CA HIS A 6 -18.09 -22.39 10.18
C HIS A 6 -17.25 -21.34 9.46
N VAL A 7 -17.52 -21.15 8.17
CA VAL A 7 -16.85 -20.15 7.33
C VAL A 7 -17.88 -19.11 6.89
N THR A 8 -17.58 -17.84 7.14
CA THR A 8 -18.41 -16.72 6.71
C THR A 8 -17.64 -15.92 5.65
N ILE A 9 -18.33 -15.54 4.59
CA ILE A 9 -17.77 -14.77 3.48
C ILE A 9 -18.22 -13.33 3.65
N GLU A 10 -17.25 -12.42 3.76
CA GLU A 10 -17.49 -10.98 3.75
C GLU A 10 -16.95 -10.37 2.47
N GLU A 11 -17.79 -9.62 1.76
CA GLU A 11 -17.40 -8.96 0.52
C GLU A 11 -16.77 -7.59 0.78
N ILE A 12 -15.58 -7.36 0.24
CA ILE A 12 -14.91 -6.07 0.26
C ILE A 12 -15.34 -5.26 -0.98
N ARG A 13 -16.19 -4.26 -0.77
CA ARG A 13 -16.75 -3.44 -1.87
C ARG A 13 -15.73 -2.52 -2.57
N LYS A 14 -14.66 -2.12 -1.86
CA LYS A 14 -13.64 -1.18 -2.34
C LYS A 14 -12.24 -1.69 -1.99
N PRO A 15 -11.67 -2.59 -2.80
CA PRO A 15 -10.38 -3.20 -2.49
C PRO A 15 -9.24 -2.18 -2.42
N GLU A 16 -9.35 -1.05 -3.11
CA GLU A 16 -8.34 0.02 -3.10
C GLU A 16 -8.36 0.89 -1.84
N THR A 17 -9.29 0.63 -0.93
CA THR A 17 -9.29 1.21 0.42
C THR A 17 -8.85 0.21 1.49
N ASP A 18 -8.75 -1.06 1.13
CA ASP A 18 -8.28 -2.11 2.03
C ASP A 18 -6.75 -2.19 2.01
N ALA A 19 -6.13 -2.07 3.19
CA ALA A 19 -4.68 -2.00 3.29
C ALA A 19 -3.98 -3.29 2.84
N GLN A 20 -4.59 -4.45 3.14
CA GLN A 20 -4.03 -5.75 2.80
C GLN A 20 -4.06 -5.96 1.29
N LEU A 21 -5.21 -5.70 0.66
CA LEU A 21 -5.38 -5.84 -0.78
C LEU A 21 -4.47 -4.88 -1.56
N ILE A 22 -4.26 -3.66 -1.06
CA ILE A 22 -3.30 -2.73 -1.66
C ILE A 22 -1.87 -3.29 -1.56
N ALA A 23 -1.46 -3.82 -0.41
CA ALA A 23 -0.14 -4.42 -0.24
C ALA A 23 0.06 -5.61 -1.19
N ASP A 24 -0.93 -6.50 -1.26
CA ASP A 24 -0.94 -7.66 -2.14
C ASP A 24 -0.95 -7.28 -3.62
N SER A 25 -1.45 -6.09 -3.97
CA SER A 25 -1.33 -5.54 -5.33
C SER A 25 0.08 -5.05 -5.67
N ILE A 26 0.87 -4.60 -4.69
CA ILE A 26 2.20 -4.02 -4.87
C ILE A 26 3.28 -5.11 -4.88
N SER A 27 3.17 -6.11 -4.01
CA SER A 27 4.11 -7.25 -3.93
C SER A 27 4.45 -7.87 -5.29
N PRO A 28 3.48 -8.30 -6.14
CA PRO A 28 3.79 -8.87 -7.45
C PRO A 28 4.35 -7.86 -8.44
N GLN A 29 4.12 -6.55 -8.24
CA GLN A 29 4.75 -5.52 -9.06
C GLN A 29 6.24 -5.43 -8.76
N LEU A 30 6.62 -5.53 -7.48
CA LEU A 30 8.03 -5.55 -7.06
C LEU A 30 8.75 -6.81 -7.54
N GLU A 31 8.09 -7.97 -7.49
CA GLU A 31 8.62 -9.23 -8.03
C GLU A 31 8.86 -9.15 -9.54
N LYS A 32 7.93 -8.51 -10.27
CA LYS A 32 8.06 -8.21 -11.71
C LYS A 32 9.08 -7.09 -12.01
N ARG A 33 9.87 -6.67 -11.02
CA ARG A 33 10.89 -5.63 -11.12
C ARG A 33 10.35 -4.28 -11.58
N ILE A 34 9.08 -3.97 -11.31
CA ILE A 34 8.56 -2.62 -11.47
C ILE A 34 9.24 -1.74 -10.42
N MET A 35 9.64 -0.53 -10.82
CA MET A 35 10.22 0.46 -9.90
C MET A 35 9.28 0.69 -8.71
N PHE A 36 9.77 0.41 -7.50
CA PHE A 36 9.00 0.48 -6.25
C PHE A 36 8.32 1.85 -6.06
N ARG A 37 9.01 2.96 -6.38
CA ARG A 37 8.44 4.31 -6.34
C ARG A 37 7.20 4.46 -7.25
N ARG A 38 7.23 3.85 -8.43
CA ARG A 38 6.12 3.90 -9.40
C ARG A 38 4.94 3.05 -8.92
N ALA A 39 5.20 1.84 -8.43
CA ALA A 39 4.17 0.95 -7.89
C ALA A 39 3.43 1.61 -6.71
N MET A 40 4.19 2.15 -5.75
CA MET A 40 3.62 2.86 -4.59
C MET A 40 2.85 4.11 -5.00
N LYS A 41 3.39 4.98 -5.86
CA LYS A 41 2.70 6.21 -6.29
C LYS A 41 1.36 5.91 -6.97
N ARG A 42 1.31 4.87 -7.81
CA ARG A 42 0.07 4.42 -8.46
C ARG A 42 -0.96 3.91 -7.47
N ALA A 43 -0.54 3.07 -6.52
CA ALA A 43 -1.42 2.55 -5.48
C ALA A 43 -2.01 3.68 -4.63
N MET A 44 -1.17 4.65 -4.23
CA MET A 44 -1.62 5.82 -3.47
C MET A 44 -2.62 6.68 -4.24
N GLN A 45 -2.34 6.97 -5.52
CA GLN A 45 -3.26 7.72 -6.38
C GLN A 45 -4.60 7.01 -6.55
N ASN A 46 -4.60 5.69 -6.72
CA ASN A 46 -5.83 4.90 -6.83
C ASN A 46 -6.65 4.94 -5.54
N ALA A 47 -6.02 4.73 -4.39
CA ALA A 47 -6.69 4.78 -3.09
C ALA A 47 -7.30 6.16 -2.82
N MET A 48 -6.53 7.24 -3.05
CA MET A 48 -7.01 8.62 -2.91
C MET A 48 -8.18 8.92 -3.86
N ARG A 49 -8.12 8.46 -5.11
CA ARG A 49 -9.19 8.64 -6.11
C ARG A 49 -10.49 7.95 -5.71
N LEU A 50 -10.41 6.83 -4.98
CA LEU A 50 -11.58 6.04 -4.56
C LEU A 50 -12.15 6.44 -3.18
N GLY A 51 -11.62 7.54 -2.62
CA GLY A 51 -12.16 8.19 -1.43
C GLY A 51 -11.41 7.89 -0.15
N ALA A 52 -10.17 7.37 -0.22
CA ALA A 52 -9.34 7.27 0.98
C ALA A 52 -9.05 8.67 1.55
N GLN A 53 -9.22 8.83 2.86
CA GLN A 53 -8.88 10.07 3.57
C GLN A 53 -7.36 10.23 3.77
N GLY A 54 -6.53 9.43 3.15
CA GLY A 54 -5.10 9.42 3.38
C GLY A 54 -4.59 8.02 3.34
N ILE A 55 -3.40 7.87 2.75
CA ILE A 55 -2.75 6.59 2.61
C ILE A 55 -1.25 6.80 2.79
N LYS A 56 -0.61 5.87 3.50
CA LYS A 56 0.83 5.82 3.67
C LYS A 56 1.28 4.41 3.31
N ILE A 57 2.17 4.32 2.34
CA ILE A 57 2.77 3.06 1.89
C ILE A 57 4.26 3.12 2.19
N MET A 58 4.79 2.05 2.77
CA MET A 58 6.21 1.91 3.06
C MET A 58 6.70 0.61 2.44
N SER A 59 7.88 0.66 1.82
CA SER A 59 8.56 -0.53 1.32
C SER A 59 9.97 -0.56 1.88
N ALA A 60 10.37 -1.71 2.40
CA ALA A 60 11.69 -1.90 3.00
C ALA A 60 12.39 -3.10 2.36
N GLY A 61 13.73 -3.05 2.32
CA GLY A 61 14.57 -4.15 1.84
C GLY A 61 15.53 -3.72 0.74
N ARG A 62 16.02 -4.70 -0.03
CA ARG A 62 16.96 -4.51 -1.15
C ARG A 62 16.22 -4.03 -2.41
N LEU A 63 15.52 -2.91 -2.27
CA LEU A 63 14.62 -2.36 -3.29
C LEU A 63 15.39 -2.13 -4.60
N ASN A 64 14.92 -2.65 -5.73
CA ASN A 64 15.64 -2.53 -7.02
C ASN A 64 17.01 -3.24 -7.06
N GLY A 65 17.26 -4.23 -6.19
CA GLY A 65 18.44 -5.10 -6.26
C GLY A 65 19.73 -4.53 -5.67
N ILE A 66 19.65 -3.39 -4.98
CA ILE A 66 20.80 -2.77 -4.28
C ILE A 66 21.31 -3.64 -3.13
N GLU A 67 22.59 -3.48 -2.81
CA GLU A 67 23.30 -4.23 -1.78
C GLU A 67 22.76 -3.93 -0.37
N ILE A 68 22.54 -2.65 -0.07
CA ILE A 68 22.09 -2.18 1.24
C ILE A 68 20.56 -2.05 1.25
N ALA A 69 19.94 -2.70 2.22
CA ALA A 69 18.51 -2.58 2.45
C ALA A 69 18.14 -1.16 2.92
N ARG A 70 17.05 -0.62 2.39
CA ARG A 70 16.54 0.70 2.74
C ARG A 70 15.04 0.64 2.97
N THR A 71 14.55 1.58 3.77
CA THR A 71 13.13 1.79 3.96
C THR A 71 12.75 3.08 3.26
N GLU A 72 11.84 2.98 2.30
CA GLU A 72 11.39 4.09 1.49
C GLU A 72 9.91 4.32 1.74
N CYS A 73 9.54 5.57 1.96
CA CYS A 73 8.17 6.03 2.05
C CYS A 73 8.02 7.26 1.13
N PRO A 74 6.97 7.32 0.28
CA PRO A 74 6.69 8.52 -0.49
C PRO A 74 6.34 9.67 0.47
N HIS A 75 7.29 10.56 0.70
CA HIS A 75 7.16 11.66 1.65
C HIS A 75 6.10 12.69 1.21
N ASP A 76 5.99 12.92 -0.11
CA ASP A 76 5.28 14.07 -0.67
C ASP A 76 3.75 13.99 -0.59
N LEU A 77 3.16 12.81 -0.43
CA LEU A 77 1.70 12.63 -0.49
C LEU A 77 1.02 12.55 0.88
N TRP A 78 1.74 12.18 1.95
CA TRP A 78 1.17 12.14 3.30
C TRP A 78 1.38 13.46 4.05
N ARG A 79 2.47 14.18 3.76
CA ARG A 79 2.83 15.42 4.47
C ARG A 79 1.87 16.58 4.22
N ASP A 80 1.24 16.60 3.04
CA ASP A 80 0.34 17.68 2.62
C ASP A 80 -0.92 17.81 3.51
N ARG A 81 -1.32 16.76 4.23
CA ARG A 81 -2.45 16.85 5.17
C ARG A 81 -2.06 17.24 6.59
N HIS A 82 -0.80 17.04 6.98
CA HIS A 82 -0.31 17.35 8.33
C HIS A 82 0.36 18.73 8.46
N GLN A 83 0.76 19.38 7.35
CA GLN A 83 1.33 20.74 7.39
C GLN A 83 0.29 21.88 7.25
N GLY A 84 -1.00 21.57 7.16
CA GLY A 84 -2.09 22.56 7.08
C GLY A 84 -2.74 22.98 8.41
N LEU A 85 -2.19 22.59 9.58
CA LEU A 85 -2.66 23.06 10.90
C LEU A 85 -1.66 24.00 11.58
N GLY A 86 -0.94 24.77 10.77
CA GLY A 86 -0.11 25.89 11.23
C GLY A 86 -0.55 27.16 10.53
N LEU A 87 -1.71 27.69 10.94
CA LEU A 87 -2.20 29.09 10.99
C LEU A 87 -3.73 29.10 11.01
#